data_AF-A0A167PFN2-F1
#
_entry.id   AF-A0A167PFN2-F1
#
_cell.length_a   1.000
_cell.length_b   1.000
_cell.length_c   1.000
_cell.angle_alpha   90.00
_cell.angle_beta   90.00
_cell.angle_gamma   90.00
#
_symmetry.space_group_name_H-M   'P 1'
#
loop_
_entity.id
_entity.type
_entity.pdbx_description
1 polymer ?
#
loop_
_entity_poly.entity_id
_entity_poly.type
_entity_poly.pdbx_seq_one_letter_code
_entity_poly.pdbx_strand_id
1 'polypeptide(L)'
;MRRRRRKTDGDDTFADDEVVKVKESMMTAAIEDEEAIMEKKPALSKLKMLPQVMDVLQKQSLQAAILDNGMLEAVARWLEPIKADKSLPAMNIQNALFTVLQKMYIDTSTLRECDLGKVVLFYTKCTRVQEHIKRAADQLVDTWSRPIINRSSNYRSLVIPTISLAKILAEGKQAQEKTRRIRIPERQFGVYTVAPPSQVLPDGRTGDGDEARERRRREQERLRRLQRKLQLAKQQNARV
;
A
#
# COMPACT_ATOMS: atom_id res chain seq x y z
N MET A 1 14.11 14.01 -38.75
CA MET A 1 12.66 13.76 -38.63
C MET A 1 12.43 12.27 -38.36
N ARG A 2 11.96 11.92 -37.15
CA ARG A 2 11.65 10.52 -36.80
C ARG A 2 10.42 10.08 -37.59
N ARG A 3 10.61 9.14 -38.50
CA ARG A 3 9.56 8.56 -39.34
C ARG A 3 8.57 7.83 -38.43
N ARG A 4 7.40 8.43 -38.19
CA ARG A 4 6.28 7.81 -37.47
C ARG A 4 5.80 6.65 -38.34
N ARG A 5 6.18 5.42 -37.98
CA ARG A 5 5.66 4.20 -38.61
C ARG A 5 4.14 4.26 -38.47
N ARG A 6 3.43 4.31 -39.61
CA ARG A 6 1.98 4.06 -39.64
C ARG A 6 1.79 2.65 -39.11
N LYS A 7 1.09 2.54 -37.97
CA LYS A 7 0.59 1.27 -37.46
C LYS A 7 -0.43 0.78 -38.50
N THR A 8 -0.23 -0.43 -39.02
CA THR A 8 -1.15 -1.05 -39.96
C THR A 8 -2.27 -1.65 -39.12
N ASP A 9 -3.54 -1.35 -39.39
CA ASP A 9 -4.68 -1.82 -38.57
C ASP A 9 -4.76 -3.37 -38.42
N GLY A 10 -4.07 -4.12 -39.28
CA GLY A 10 -3.94 -5.58 -39.18
C GLY A 10 -2.98 -6.09 -38.08
N ASP A 11 -2.11 -5.24 -37.53
CA ASP A 11 -1.17 -5.62 -36.47
C ASP A 11 -1.87 -5.66 -35.10
N ASP A 12 -2.79 -4.73 -34.87
CA ASP A 12 -3.53 -4.64 -33.59
C ASP A 12 -4.55 -5.78 -33.46
N THR A 13 -5.24 -6.14 -34.55
CA THR A 13 -6.15 -7.30 -34.56
C THR A 13 -5.43 -8.63 -34.32
N PHE A 14 -4.22 -8.81 -34.87
CA PHE A 14 -3.43 -10.01 -34.61
C PHE A 14 -2.99 -10.10 -33.14
N ALA A 15 -2.61 -8.97 -32.54
CA ALA A 15 -2.24 -8.88 -31.13
C ALA A 15 -3.43 -9.23 -30.21
N ASP A 16 -4.62 -8.71 -30.50
CA ASP A 16 -5.84 -9.02 -29.76
C ASP A 16 -6.18 -10.52 -29.86
N ASP A 17 -6.13 -11.09 -31.06
CA ASP A 17 -6.38 -12.52 -31.28
C ASP A 17 -5.38 -13.42 -30.53
N GLU A 18 -4.09 -13.04 -30.47
CA GLU A 18 -3.07 -13.76 -29.69
C GLU A 18 -3.43 -13.75 -28.20
N VAL A 19 -3.79 -12.59 -27.66
CA VAL A 19 -4.14 -12.40 -26.25
C VAL A 19 -5.41 -13.18 -25.89
N VAL A 20 -6.46 -13.11 -26.72
CA VAL A 20 -7.73 -13.82 -26.48
C VAL A 20 -7.51 -15.33 -26.45
N LYS A 21 -6.76 -15.90 -27.41
CA LYS A 21 -6.46 -17.33 -27.43
C LYS A 21 -5.72 -17.79 -26.19
N VAL A 22 -4.77 -16.99 -25.71
CA VAL A 22 -4.00 -17.30 -24.50
C VAL A 22 -4.88 -17.17 -23.27
N LYS A 23 -5.75 -16.15 -23.18
CA LYS A 23 -6.74 -16.01 -22.11
C LYS A 23 -7.66 -17.23 -22.03
N GLU A 24 -8.23 -17.67 -23.14
CA GLU A 24 -9.12 -18.85 -23.19
C GLU A 24 -8.37 -20.10 -22.73
N SER A 25 -7.17 -20.32 -23.25
CA SER A 25 -6.32 -21.45 -22.86
C SER A 25 -5.98 -21.40 -21.37
N MET A 26 -5.76 -20.21 -20.78
CA MET A 26 -5.54 -20.06 -19.35
C MET A 26 -6.77 -20.47 -18.54
N MET A 27 -7.97 -20.07 -18.97
CA MET A 27 -9.21 -20.44 -18.31
C MET A 27 -9.44 -21.96 -18.39
N THR A 28 -9.21 -22.57 -19.55
CA THR A 28 -9.29 -24.03 -19.71
C THR A 28 -8.29 -24.75 -18.80
N ALA A 29 -7.03 -24.32 -18.76
CA ALA A 29 -6.03 -24.92 -17.88
C ALA A 29 -6.39 -24.79 -16.39
N ALA A 30 -7.10 -23.72 -16.00
CA ALA A 30 -7.60 -23.56 -14.64
C ALA A 30 -8.73 -24.56 -14.33
N ILE A 31 -9.66 -24.77 -15.26
CA ILE A 31 -10.75 -25.73 -15.15
C ILE A 31 -10.22 -27.17 -15.09
N GLU A 32 -9.32 -27.54 -16.00
CA GLU A 32 -8.68 -28.86 -16.04
C GLU A 32 -7.96 -29.21 -14.72
N ASP A 33 -7.26 -28.23 -14.13
CA ASP A 33 -6.60 -28.43 -12.85
C ASP A 33 -7.60 -28.61 -11.70
N GLU A 34 -8.76 -27.94 -11.74
CA GLU A 34 -9.82 -28.16 -10.75
C GLU A 34 -10.45 -29.53 -10.88
N GLU A 35 -10.72 -29.98 -12.11
CA GLU A 35 -11.19 -31.33 -12.41
C GLU A 35 -10.18 -32.39 -11.95
N ALA A 36 -8.90 -32.20 -12.26
CA ALA A 36 -7.84 -33.10 -11.80
C ALA A 36 -7.80 -33.20 -10.27
N ILE A 37 -7.94 -32.08 -9.55
CA ILE A 37 -7.98 -32.07 -8.08
C ILE A 37 -9.23 -32.81 -7.56
N MET A 38 -10.40 -32.60 -8.15
CA MET A 38 -11.63 -33.32 -7.81
C MET A 38 -11.47 -34.84 -8.02
N GLU A 39 -10.78 -35.23 -9.09
CA GLU A 39 -10.45 -36.62 -9.41
C GLU A 39 -9.26 -37.17 -8.59
N LYS A 40 -8.69 -36.39 -7.67
CA LYS A 40 -7.49 -36.72 -6.87
C LYS A 40 -6.25 -37.05 -7.72
N LYS A 41 -6.16 -36.44 -8.90
CA LYS A 41 -5.01 -36.49 -9.81
C LYS A 41 -4.16 -35.22 -9.63
N PRO A 42 -2.85 -35.28 -9.96
CA PRO A 42 -1.99 -34.09 -9.91
C PRO A 42 -2.41 -33.05 -10.96
N ALA A 43 -2.71 -31.84 -10.51
CA ALA A 43 -2.98 -30.67 -11.34
C ALA A 43 -1.69 -30.09 -11.93
N LEU A 44 -1.50 -30.23 -13.24
CA LEU A 44 -0.28 -29.84 -13.95
C LEU A 44 -0.54 -28.89 -15.13
N SER A 45 -1.79 -28.65 -15.52
CA SER A 45 -2.14 -27.89 -16.72
C SER A 45 -1.69 -26.44 -16.62
N LYS A 46 -1.96 -25.75 -15.49
CA LYS A 46 -1.46 -24.38 -15.30
C LYS A 46 0.07 -24.30 -15.32
N LEU A 47 0.75 -25.27 -14.72
CA LEU A 47 2.22 -25.31 -14.69
C LEU A 47 2.83 -25.51 -16.07
N LYS A 48 2.23 -26.37 -16.90
CA LYS A 48 2.66 -26.60 -18.28
C LYS A 48 2.46 -25.37 -19.16
N MET A 49 1.36 -24.66 -18.95
CA MET A 49 1.02 -23.49 -19.77
C MET A 49 1.74 -22.20 -19.31
N LEU A 50 2.25 -22.15 -18.08
CA LEU A 50 2.90 -20.96 -17.50
C LEU A 50 3.95 -20.30 -18.42
N PRO A 51 4.88 -21.01 -19.10
CA PRO A 51 5.85 -20.36 -19.98
C PRO A 51 5.20 -19.56 -21.12
N GLN A 52 4.18 -20.13 -21.78
CA GLN A 52 3.45 -19.46 -22.86
C GLN A 52 2.71 -18.21 -22.35
N VAL A 53 2.11 -18.30 -21.16
CA VAL A 53 1.45 -17.15 -20.53
C VAL A 53 2.44 -16.02 -20.24
N MET A 54 3.62 -16.38 -19.73
CA MET A 54 4.66 -15.40 -19.39
C MET A 54 5.25 -14.74 -20.63
N ASP A 55 5.38 -15.45 -21.74
CA ASP A 55 5.83 -14.89 -23.02
C ASP A 55 4.90 -13.78 -23.53
N VAL A 56 3.59 -13.89 -23.27
CA VAL A 56 2.60 -12.88 -23.65
C VAL A 56 2.58 -11.74 -22.64
N LEU A 57 2.43 -12.05 -21.34
CA LEU A 57 2.30 -11.07 -20.27
C LEU A 57 3.53 -10.15 -20.13
N GLN A 58 4.72 -10.61 -20.49
CA GLN A 58 5.95 -9.79 -20.41
C GLN A 58 6.12 -8.82 -21.59
N LYS A 59 5.41 -9.01 -22.71
CA LYS A 59 5.52 -8.14 -23.89
C LYS A 59 4.80 -6.81 -23.65
N GLN A 60 5.56 -5.73 -23.48
CA GLN A 60 5.00 -4.38 -23.32
C GLN A 60 4.15 -3.94 -24.52
N SER A 61 4.46 -4.42 -25.73
CA SER A 61 3.68 -4.13 -26.95
C SER A 61 2.25 -4.69 -26.88
N LEU A 62 2.02 -5.76 -26.12
CA LEU A 62 0.72 -6.39 -25.95
C LEU A 62 -0.04 -5.86 -24.73
N GLN A 63 0.53 -4.95 -23.93
CA GLN A 63 -0.07 -4.51 -22.67
C GLN A 63 -1.47 -3.91 -22.86
N ALA A 64 -1.69 -3.13 -23.93
CA ALA A 64 -3.01 -2.59 -24.24
C ALA A 64 -4.03 -3.71 -24.52
N ALA A 65 -3.71 -4.60 -25.46
CA ALA A 65 -4.53 -5.77 -25.78
C ALA A 65 -4.83 -6.66 -24.56
N ILE A 66 -3.84 -6.86 -23.67
CA ILE A 66 -4.00 -7.64 -22.42
C ILE A 66 -5.06 -7.02 -21.50
N LEU A 67 -5.03 -5.69 -21.35
CA LEU A 67 -5.98 -4.96 -20.50
C LEU A 67 -7.37 -4.93 -21.15
N ASP A 68 -7.44 -4.59 -22.44
CA ASP A 68 -8.70 -4.40 -23.18
C ASP A 68 -9.48 -5.71 -23.33
N ASN A 69 -8.80 -6.84 -23.56
CA ASN A 69 -9.42 -8.16 -23.69
C ASN A 69 -9.62 -8.88 -22.33
N GLY A 70 -9.31 -8.22 -21.21
CA GLY A 70 -9.53 -8.75 -19.87
C GLY A 70 -8.73 -10.02 -19.57
N MET A 71 -7.52 -10.18 -20.10
CA MET A 71 -6.67 -11.33 -19.79
C MET A 71 -6.30 -11.40 -18.29
N LEU A 72 -6.31 -10.26 -17.60
CA LEU A 72 -6.08 -10.18 -16.15
C LEU A 72 -7.14 -10.92 -15.32
N GLU A 73 -8.32 -11.17 -15.87
CA GLU A 73 -9.35 -12.02 -15.25
C GLU A 73 -8.83 -13.46 -15.11
N ALA A 74 -8.21 -14.00 -16.16
CA ALA A 74 -7.59 -15.33 -16.12
C ALA A 74 -6.39 -15.38 -15.17
N VAL A 75 -5.62 -14.29 -15.08
CA VAL A 75 -4.54 -14.13 -14.10
C VAL A 75 -5.08 -14.15 -12.67
N ALA A 76 -6.16 -13.42 -12.39
CA ALA A 76 -6.83 -13.43 -11.09
C ALA A 76 -7.29 -14.84 -10.74
N ARG A 77 -7.93 -15.53 -11.71
CA ARG A 77 -8.40 -16.91 -11.57
C ARG A 77 -7.29 -17.91 -11.25
N TRP A 78 -6.09 -17.74 -11.82
CA TRP A 78 -4.93 -18.57 -11.52
C TRP A 78 -4.34 -18.33 -10.13
N LEU A 79 -4.48 -17.10 -9.62
CA LEU A 79 -4.01 -16.71 -8.29
C LEU A 79 -5.02 -17.01 -7.17
N GLU A 80 -6.29 -17.22 -7.51
CA GLU A 80 -7.32 -17.58 -6.54
C GLU A 80 -6.95 -18.85 -5.76
N PRO A 81 -7.17 -18.87 -4.44
CA PRO A 81 -7.04 -20.09 -3.65
C PRO A 81 -7.95 -21.19 -4.19
N ILE A 82 -7.42 -22.42 -4.24
CA ILE A 82 -8.16 -23.58 -4.71
C ILE A 82 -9.37 -23.81 -3.81
N LYS A 83 -10.57 -23.84 -4.39
CA LYS A 83 -11.83 -23.86 -3.62
C LYS A 83 -11.99 -25.08 -2.72
N ALA A 84 -11.51 -26.25 -3.16
CA ALA A 84 -11.64 -27.50 -2.42
C ALA A 84 -10.80 -27.51 -1.13
N ASP A 85 -9.49 -27.25 -1.25
CA ASP A 85 -8.53 -27.43 -0.15
C ASP A 85 -8.04 -26.11 0.46
N LYS A 86 -8.50 -24.98 -0.08
CA LYS A 86 -8.03 -23.62 0.26
C LYS A 86 -6.51 -23.47 0.13
N SER A 87 -5.88 -24.33 -0.69
CA SER A 87 -4.47 -24.29 -0.99
C SER A 87 -4.17 -23.16 -1.98
N LEU A 88 -2.95 -22.63 -1.89
CA LEU A 88 -2.48 -21.64 -2.83
C LEU A 88 -2.06 -22.35 -4.13
N PRO A 89 -2.12 -21.67 -5.29
CA PRO A 89 -1.54 -22.18 -6.53
C PRO A 89 -0.04 -22.44 -6.37
N ALA A 90 0.55 -23.20 -7.29
CA ALA A 90 1.95 -23.57 -7.23
C ALA A 90 2.90 -22.35 -7.11
N MET A 91 3.99 -22.53 -6.36
CA MET A 91 4.92 -21.46 -6.02
C MET A 91 5.48 -20.73 -7.25
N ASN A 92 5.76 -21.49 -8.32
CA ASN A 92 6.28 -20.96 -9.58
C ASN A 92 5.28 -20.02 -10.26
N ILE A 93 3.98 -20.34 -10.21
CA ILE A 93 2.90 -19.49 -10.76
C ILE A 93 2.84 -18.17 -9.98
N GLN A 94 2.86 -18.25 -8.64
CA GLN A 94 2.84 -17.04 -7.80
C GLN A 94 4.04 -16.14 -8.12
N ASN A 95 5.26 -16.67 -8.09
CA ASN A 95 6.48 -15.89 -8.35
C ASN A 95 6.43 -15.20 -9.73
N ALA A 96 6.03 -15.94 -10.76
CA ALA A 96 5.99 -15.45 -12.13
C ALA A 96 4.95 -14.32 -12.30
N LEU A 97 3.72 -14.55 -11.85
CA LEU A 97 2.62 -13.59 -12.01
C LEU A 97 2.85 -12.31 -11.19
N PHE A 98 3.27 -12.43 -9.92
CA PHE A 98 3.55 -11.24 -9.10
C PHE A 98 4.71 -10.40 -9.66
N THR A 99 5.70 -11.02 -10.30
CA THR A 99 6.80 -10.30 -10.96
C THR A 99 6.32 -9.45 -12.13
N VAL A 100 5.33 -9.92 -12.90
CA VAL A 100 4.79 -9.16 -14.03
C VAL A 100 3.83 -8.08 -13.55
N LEU A 101 2.95 -8.41 -12.60
CA LEU A 101 1.97 -7.46 -12.05
C LEU A 101 2.62 -6.20 -11.46
N GLN A 102 3.82 -6.32 -10.88
CA GLN A 102 4.60 -5.17 -10.38
C GLN A 102 5.08 -4.20 -11.47
N LYS A 103 5.20 -4.67 -12.71
CA LYS A 103 5.73 -3.87 -13.83
C LYS A 103 4.61 -3.27 -14.68
N MET A 104 3.39 -3.78 -14.56
CA MET A 104 2.24 -3.32 -15.34
C MET A 104 1.60 -2.10 -14.69
N TYR A 105 1.19 -1.16 -15.53
CA TYR A 105 0.27 -0.09 -15.14
C TYR A 105 -1.15 -0.59 -15.35
N ILE A 106 -1.91 -0.72 -14.26
CA ILE A 106 -3.28 -1.25 -14.25
C ILE A 106 -4.19 -0.19 -13.64
N ASP A 107 -5.23 0.17 -14.37
CA ASP A 107 -6.20 1.16 -13.92
C ASP A 107 -7.21 0.58 -12.92
N THR A 108 -7.79 1.45 -12.10
CA THR A 108 -8.77 1.07 -11.07
C THR A 108 -10.02 0.42 -11.66
N SER A 109 -10.43 0.79 -12.88
CA SER A 109 -11.57 0.19 -13.61
C SER A 109 -11.28 -1.28 -13.95
N THR A 110 -10.16 -1.54 -14.64
CA THR A 110 -9.74 -2.89 -15.03
C THR A 110 -9.51 -3.78 -13.81
N LEU A 111 -8.93 -3.22 -12.74
CA LEU A 111 -8.74 -3.94 -11.47
C LEU A 111 -10.08 -4.39 -10.86
N ARG A 112 -11.12 -3.57 -10.97
CA ARG A 112 -12.47 -3.87 -10.47
C ARG A 112 -13.17 -4.91 -11.34
N GLU A 113 -13.02 -4.84 -12.66
CA GLU A 113 -13.61 -5.78 -13.60
C GLU A 113 -13.03 -7.18 -13.46
N CYS A 114 -11.70 -7.29 -13.32
CA CYS A 114 -11.01 -8.58 -13.21
C CYS A 114 -10.97 -9.16 -11.79
N ASP A 115 -11.55 -8.47 -10.80
CA ASP A 115 -11.51 -8.84 -9.37
C ASP A 115 -10.11 -9.10 -8.76
N LEU A 116 -9.06 -8.65 -9.46
CA LEU A 116 -7.66 -8.90 -9.10
C LEU A 116 -7.27 -8.27 -7.75
N GLY A 117 -7.85 -7.12 -7.41
CA GLY A 117 -7.57 -6.43 -6.15
C GLY A 117 -7.95 -7.25 -4.92
N LYS A 118 -9.05 -8.00 -4.97
CA LYS A 118 -9.50 -8.86 -3.87
C LYS A 118 -8.54 -10.04 -3.66
N VAL A 119 -8.09 -10.65 -4.77
CA VAL A 119 -7.15 -11.77 -4.75
C VAL A 119 -5.82 -11.30 -4.18
N VAL A 120 -5.25 -10.19 -4.65
CA VAL A 120 -3.97 -9.69 -4.13
C VAL A 120 -4.06 -9.29 -2.66
N LEU A 121 -5.19 -8.70 -2.22
CA LEU A 121 -5.43 -8.42 -0.79
C LEU A 121 -5.50 -9.70 0.07
N PHE A 122 -5.95 -10.81 -0.50
CA PHE A 122 -5.89 -12.10 0.20
C PHE A 122 -4.44 -12.56 0.44
N TYR A 123 -3.54 -12.35 -0.53
CA TYR A 123 -2.12 -12.72 -0.38
C TYR A 123 -1.41 -11.94 0.73
N THR A 124 -1.81 -10.69 1.01
CA THR A 124 -1.23 -9.90 2.12
C THR A 124 -1.65 -10.41 3.49
N LYS A 125 -2.81 -11.07 3.59
CA LYS A 125 -3.36 -11.60 4.85
C LYS A 125 -3.02 -13.06 5.09
N CYS A 126 -2.73 -13.83 4.04
CA CYS A 126 -2.51 -15.26 4.14
C CYS A 126 -1.15 -15.59 4.79
N THR A 127 -1.16 -16.40 5.85
CA THR A 127 0.06 -16.83 6.56
C THR A 127 0.88 -17.88 5.81
N ARG A 128 0.29 -18.52 4.79
CA ARG A 128 0.94 -19.57 3.99
C ARG A 128 1.78 -19.02 2.83
N VAL A 129 1.65 -17.72 2.55
CA VAL A 129 2.37 -17.04 1.47
C VAL A 129 3.81 -16.76 1.91
N GLN A 130 4.76 -16.93 1.00
CA GLN A 130 6.16 -16.60 1.25
C GLN A 130 6.36 -15.09 1.43
N GLU A 131 7.27 -14.71 2.32
CA GLU A 131 7.49 -13.31 2.73
C GLU A 131 7.78 -12.38 1.53
N HIS A 132 8.54 -12.82 0.53
CA HIS A 132 8.86 -11.99 -0.64
C HIS A 132 7.63 -11.72 -1.53
N ILE A 133 6.72 -12.67 -1.71
CA ILE A 133 5.46 -12.46 -2.43
C ILE A 133 4.50 -11.62 -1.60
N LYS A 134 4.45 -11.84 -0.29
CA LYS A 134 3.64 -11.02 0.60
C LYS A 134 4.02 -9.54 0.49
N ARG A 135 5.32 -9.24 0.49
CA ARG A 135 5.84 -7.88 0.24
C ARG A 135 5.46 -7.34 -1.14
N ALA A 136 5.52 -8.18 -2.17
CA ALA A 136 5.10 -7.80 -3.52
C ALA A 136 3.60 -7.46 -3.55
N ALA A 137 2.76 -8.27 -2.91
CA ALA A 137 1.33 -8.03 -2.77
C ALA A 137 1.04 -6.74 -1.98
N ASP A 138 1.75 -6.48 -0.87
CA ASP A 138 1.61 -5.24 -0.09
C ASP A 138 1.93 -4.01 -0.93
N GLN A 139 3.00 -4.05 -1.73
CA GLN A 139 3.36 -2.98 -2.66
C GLN A 139 2.31 -2.74 -3.74
N LEU A 140 1.75 -3.82 -4.30
CA LEU A 140 0.67 -3.72 -5.30
C LEU A 140 -0.60 -3.13 -4.69
N VAL A 141 -1.01 -3.58 -3.50
CA VAL A 141 -2.18 -3.02 -2.79
C VAL A 141 -1.96 -1.55 -2.48
N ASP A 142 -0.79 -1.15 -2.01
CA ASP A 142 -0.46 0.26 -1.77
C ASP A 142 -0.53 1.06 -3.09
N THR A 143 0.05 0.55 -4.17
CA THR A 143 0.04 1.23 -5.48
C THR A 143 -1.37 1.40 -6.05
N TRP A 144 -2.15 0.33 -6.07
CA TRP A 144 -3.50 0.33 -6.68
C TRP A 144 -4.56 0.99 -5.81
N SER A 145 -4.40 1.02 -4.49
CA SER A 145 -5.37 1.69 -3.61
C SER A 145 -5.21 3.21 -3.58
N ARG A 146 -4.02 3.74 -3.89
CA ARG A 146 -3.69 5.19 -3.83
C ARG A 146 -4.69 6.10 -4.54
N PRO A 147 -5.10 5.83 -5.81
CA PRO A 147 -6.08 6.67 -6.49
C PRO A 147 -7.45 6.69 -5.80
N ILE A 148 -7.81 5.60 -5.10
CA ILE A 148 -9.10 5.49 -4.40
C ILE A 148 -9.08 6.29 -3.10
N ILE A 149 -7.98 6.20 -2.35
CA ILE A 149 -7.86 6.81 -1.01
C ILE A 149 -7.27 8.23 -1.03
N ASN A 150 -7.05 8.82 -2.21
CA ASN A 150 -6.43 10.13 -2.42
C ASN A 150 -5.10 10.31 -1.65
N ARG A 151 -4.32 9.23 -1.48
CA ARG A 151 -2.99 9.30 -0.87
C ARG A 151 -1.93 9.48 -1.95
N SER A 152 -1.13 10.53 -1.83
CA SER A 152 -0.05 10.80 -2.76
C SER A 152 1.14 9.85 -2.54
N SER A 153 1.82 9.47 -3.63
CA SER A 153 3.08 8.70 -3.62
C SER A 153 4.29 9.54 -3.18
N ASN A 154 4.10 10.85 -3.02
CA ASN A 154 5.17 11.76 -2.65
C ASN A 154 5.54 11.58 -1.17
N TYR A 155 6.82 11.29 -0.89
CA TYR A 155 7.30 11.18 0.49
C TYR A 155 7.02 12.45 1.31
N ARG A 156 6.96 13.63 0.67
CA ARG A 156 6.69 14.92 1.33
C ARG A 156 5.27 15.07 1.89
N SER A 157 4.31 14.30 1.40
CA SER A 157 2.92 14.32 1.87
C SER A 157 2.63 13.19 2.86
N LEU A 158 3.66 12.44 3.28
CA LEU A 158 3.56 11.45 4.34
C LEU A 158 3.20 12.17 5.65
N VAL A 159 1.94 12.05 6.06
CA VAL A 159 1.48 12.52 7.37
C VAL A 159 1.98 11.52 8.41
N ILE A 160 3.15 11.80 8.98
CA ILE A 160 3.67 11.06 10.12
C ILE A 160 2.92 11.56 11.36
N PRO A 161 2.26 10.69 12.13
CA PRO A 161 1.63 11.10 13.38
C PRO A 161 2.70 11.62 14.36
N THR A 162 2.74 12.93 14.55
CA THR A 162 3.61 13.57 15.55
C THR A 162 2.93 13.51 16.91
N ILE A 163 3.60 12.90 17.90
CA ILE A 163 3.16 12.96 19.29
C ILE A 163 3.94 14.08 19.98
N SER A 164 3.25 14.90 20.77
CA SER A 164 3.92 15.93 21.54
C SER A 164 4.73 15.31 22.68
N LEU A 165 5.94 15.85 22.91
CA LEU A 165 6.79 15.45 24.02
C LEU A 165 6.05 15.54 25.37
N ALA A 166 5.17 16.55 25.53
CA ALA A 166 4.33 16.70 26.71
C ALA A 166 3.40 15.50 26.96
N LYS A 167 2.84 14.90 25.90
CA LYS A 167 1.97 13.72 26.00
C LYS A 167 2.78 12.47 26.41
N ILE A 168 3.97 12.30 25.85
CA ILE A 168 4.91 11.22 26.21
C ILE A 168 5.33 11.35 27.69
N LEU A 169 5.68 12.56 28.12
CA LEU A 169 6.07 12.83 29.51
C LEU A 169 4.90 12.64 30.49
N ALA A 170 3.68 13.01 30.10
CA ALA A 170 2.48 12.79 30.92
C ALA A 170 2.16 11.29 31.08
N GLU A 171 2.25 10.53 30.00
CA GLU A 171 2.05 9.08 30.00
C GLU A 171 3.13 8.35 30.81
N GLY A 172 4.39 8.79 30.69
CA GLY A 172 5.50 8.31 31.52
C GLY A 172 5.30 8.58 33.01
N LYS A 173 4.83 9.78 33.39
CA LYS A 173 4.52 10.11 34.80
C LYS A 173 3.38 9.25 35.36
N GLN A 174 2.32 9.04 34.59
CA GLN A 174 1.19 8.19 35.00
C GLN A 174 1.58 6.71 35.16
N ALA A 175 2.49 6.21 34.32
CA ALA A 175 3.02 4.85 34.43
C ALA A 175 3.92 4.67 35.67
N GLN A 176 4.68 5.70 36.03
CA GLN A 176 5.57 5.70 37.20
C GLN A 176 4.79 5.73 38.53
N GLU A 177 3.64 6.41 38.55
CA GLU A 177 2.80 6.54 39.74
C GLU A 177 2.03 5.24 40.08
N LYS A 178 1.74 4.40 39.07
CA LYS A 178 0.96 3.16 39.25
C LYS A 178 1.77 1.93 39.73
N THR A 179 3.10 1.94 39.70
CA THR A 179 3.89 0.78 40.14
C THR A 179 5.20 1.15 40.83
N ARG A 180 5.22 1.11 42.17
CA ARG A 180 6.43 1.09 43.01
C ARG A 180 6.99 -0.34 43.18
N ARG A 181 7.06 -1.14 42.11
CA ARG A 181 7.71 -2.45 42.12
C ARG A 181 8.70 -2.53 40.96
N ILE A 182 9.85 -3.13 41.22
CA ILE A 182 10.92 -3.33 40.24
C ILE A 182 10.34 -4.11 39.06
N ARG A 183 10.28 -3.47 37.88
CA ARG A 183 9.74 -4.04 36.65
C ARG A 183 10.91 -4.45 35.76
N ILE A 184 10.91 -5.69 35.28
CA ILE A 184 11.86 -6.16 34.27
C ILE A 184 11.53 -5.41 32.97
N PRO A 185 12.49 -4.71 32.33
CA PRO A 185 12.23 -4.01 31.08
C PRO A 185 11.83 -5.00 29.99
N GLU A 186 10.59 -4.93 29.53
CA GLU A 186 10.16 -5.68 28.34
C GLU A 186 10.57 -4.94 27.08
N ARG A 187 11.12 -5.69 26.12
CA ARG A 187 11.53 -5.17 24.81
C ARG A 187 10.28 -4.84 24.01
N GLN A 188 9.93 -3.56 23.92
CA GLN A 188 8.80 -3.12 23.10
C GLN A 188 9.19 -3.24 21.61
N PHE A 189 8.66 -4.24 20.92
CA PHE A 189 8.69 -4.34 19.45
C PHE A 189 7.64 -3.39 18.84
N GLY A 190 7.66 -2.13 19.25
CA GLY A 190 6.89 -1.07 18.61
C GLY A 190 7.75 -0.43 17.53
N VAL A 191 7.28 -0.44 16.28
CA VAL A 191 7.88 0.36 15.21
C VAL A 191 7.73 1.83 15.63
N TYR A 192 8.81 2.44 16.12
CA TYR A 192 8.84 3.86 16.47
C TYR A 192 8.62 4.70 15.20
N THR A 193 7.37 5.09 14.96
CA THR A 193 7.01 6.01 13.87
C THR A 193 6.39 7.27 14.45
N VAL A 194 7.09 7.84 15.44
CA VAL A 194 6.70 9.10 16.07
C VAL A 194 7.89 10.03 15.95
N ALA A 195 7.84 10.90 14.94
CA ALA A 195 8.85 11.94 14.81
C ALA A 195 8.58 13.03 15.86
N PRO A 196 9.61 13.51 16.58
CA PRO A 196 9.48 14.70 17.40
C PRO A 196 9.07 15.88 16.50
N PRO A 197 8.17 16.78 16.95
CA PRO A 197 7.79 17.93 16.16
C PRO A 197 9.03 18.78 15.86
N SER A 198 9.23 19.14 14.59
CA SER A 198 10.32 20.02 14.19
C SER A 198 10.17 21.38 14.87
N GLN A 199 11.16 21.76 15.68
CA GLN A 199 11.26 23.11 16.26
C GLN A 199 11.79 24.15 15.27
N VAL A 200 12.12 23.71 14.05
CA VAL A 200 12.59 24.56 12.96
C VAL A 200 11.37 25.24 12.31
N LEU A 201 11.33 26.57 12.40
CA LEU A 201 10.33 27.38 11.69
C LEU A 201 10.48 27.12 10.18
N PRO A 202 9.40 26.76 9.44
CA PRO A 202 9.48 26.65 8.00
C PRO A 202 9.63 28.06 7.42
N ASP A 203 10.73 28.28 6.71
CA ASP A 203 10.88 29.46 5.88
C ASP A 203 9.85 29.39 4.74
N GLY A 204 8.93 30.37 4.69
CA GLY A 204 8.09 30.64 3.53
C GLY A 204 6.94 29.67 3.19
N ARG A 205 5.93 29.51 4.06
CA ARG A 205 4.59 29.06 3.63
C ARG A 205 3.51 30.11 3.93
N THR A 206 2.95 30.68 2.86
CA THR A 206 1.94 31.75 2.81
C THR A 206 0.55 31.39 3.36
N GLY A 207 0.38 30.23 4.00
CA GLY A 207 -0.90 29.77 4.57
C GLY A 207 -0.89 29.50 6.08
N ASP A 208 0.26 29.57 6.76
CA ASP A 208 0.41 29.23 8.19
C ASP A 208 0.45 30.47 9.11
N GLY A 209 0.14 31.64 8.55
CA GLY A 209 0.24 32.92 9.24
C GLY A 209 -0.70 33.05 10.42
N ASP A 210 -1.91 32.48 10.32
CA ASP A 210 -2.97 32.70 11.32
C ASP A 210 -2.74 31.89 12.60
N GLU A 211 -2.33 30.62 12.50
CA GLU A 211 -2.00 29.82 13.67
C GLU A 211 -0.75 30.34 14.39
N ALA A 212 0.28 30.76 13.66
CA ALA A 212 1.49 31.33 14.24
C ALA A 212 1.24 32.72 14.87
N ARG A 213 0.29 33.50 14.33
CA ARG A 213 -0.16 34.78 14.93
C ARG A 213 -0.96 34.54 16.20
N GLU A 214 -1.87 33.57 16.20
CA GLU A 214 -2.64 33.20 17.40
C GLU A 214 -1.73 32.72 18.55
N ARG A 215 -0.73 31.87 18.25
CA ARG A 215 0.21 31.37 19.26
C ARG A 215 0.98 32.52 19.92
N ARG A 216 1.53 33.44 19.12
CA ARG A 216 2.24 34.64 19.62
C ARG A 216 1.32 35.55 20.43
N ARG A 217 0.07 35.73 20.00
CA ARG A 217 -0.93 36.51 20.75
C ARG A 217 -1.24 35.89 22.11
N ARG A 218 -1.45 34.57 22.16
CA ARG A 218 -1.71 33.83 23.42
C ARG A 218 -0.51 33.89 24.37
N GLU A 219 0.71 33.81 23.85
CA GLU A 219 1.93 33.96 24.66
C GLU A 219 2.10 35.38 25.21
N GLN A 220 1.87 36.41 24.38
CA GLN A 220 1.93 37.80 24.82
C GLN A 220 0.86 38.11 25.87
N GLU A 221 -0.35 37.58 25.73
CA GLU A 221 -1.40 37.72 26.75
C GLU A 221 -1.03 37.04 28.06
N ARG A 222 -0.41 35.85 28.01
CA ARG A 222 0.10 35.15 29.20
C ARG A 222 1.19 35.95 29.91
N LEU A 223 2.15 36.49 29.15
CA LEU A 223 3.21 37.35 29.66
C LEU A 223 2.66 38.62 30.33
N ARG A 224 1.68 39.28 29.70
CA ARG A 224 1.00 40.45 30.29
C ARG A 224 0.27 40.09 31.58
N ARG A 225 -0.40 38.94 31.65
CA ARG A 225 -1.06 38.46 32.88
C ARG A 225 -0.04 38.17 33.98
N LEU A 226 1.10 37.57 33.65
CA LEU A 226 2.19 37.32 34.60
C LEU A 226 2.79 38.62 35.12
N GLN A 227 3.07 39.59 34.24
CA GLN A 227 3.58 40.91 34.65
C GLN A 227 2.61 41.63 35.58
N ARG A 228 1.30 41.60 35.29
CA ARG A 228 0.28 42.18 36.18
C ARG A 228 0.25 41.48 37.54
N LYS A 229 0.31 40.15 37.58
CA LYS A 229 0.39 39.39 38.84
C LYS A 229 1.64 39.72 39.64
N LEU A 230 2.78 39.85 38.97
CA LEU A 230 4.06 40.20 39.62
C LEU A 230 4.02 41.62 40.20
N GLN A 231 3.43 42.58 39.48
CA GLN A 231 3.23 43.95 39.96
C GLN A 231 2.30 43.99 41.19
N LEU A 232 1.20 43.24 41.16
CA LEU A 232 0.28 43.14 42.30
C LEU A 232 0.96 42.50 43.52
N ALA A 233 1.73 41.43 43.33
CA ALA A 233 2.50 40.80 44.39
C ALA A 233 3.56 41.74 44.98
N LYS A 234 4.22 42.55 44.14
CA LYS A 234 5.19 43.56 44.58
C LYS A 234 4.53 44.68 45.40
N GLN A 235 3.30 45.08 45.05
CA GLN A 235 2.53 46.07 45.81
C GLN A 235 2.01 45.51 47.15
N GLN A 236 1.67 44.22 47.21
CA GLN A 236 1.27 43.55 48.45
C GLN A 236 2.45 43.39 49.42
N ASN A 237 3.65 43.07 48.93
CA ASN A 237 4.86 42.97 49.75
C ASN A 237 5.44 44.33 50.19
N ALA A 238 5.02 45.44 49.58
CA ALA A 238 5.45 46.79 49.97
C ALA A 238 4.52 47.47 51.00
N ARG A 239 3.45 46.77 51.43
CA ARG A 239 2.47 47.24 52.43
C ARG A 239 2.57 46.51 53.78
N VAL A 240 3.71 45.85 54.03
CA VAL A 240 4.13 45.30 55.34
C VAL A 240 5.40 46.04 55.74
#